data_AF-A0A077NP46-F1
#
_entry.id   AF-A0A077NP46-F1
#
_cell.length_a   1.000
_cell.length_b   1.000
_cell.length_c   1.000
_cell.angle_alpha   90.00
_cell.angle_beta   90.00
_cell.angle_gamma   90.00
#
_symmetry.space_group_name_H-M   'P 1'
#
loop_
_entity.id
_entity.type
_entity.pdbx_description
1 polymer ?
#
loop_
_entity_poly.entity_id
_entity_poly.type
_entity_poly.pdbx_seq_one_letter_code
_entity_poly.pdbx_strand_id
1 'polypeptide(L)'
;MDRVKIDKLKNRDITALLSKYAMKKQDKQTLASLKQLDNRAVLGFFAIALILGMIGGKKLARSVLVLWPLYSVIYIVMFRKLSQRLHDSGLRGLVNFGNSYPFYQFCWVVIIFAMFFLFLFLIHLIML
;
A
#
# COMPACT_ATOMS: atom_id res chain seq x y z
N MET A 1 48.01 -21.20 -13.91
CA MET A 1 46.68 -20.61 -13.67
C MET A 1 46.89 -19.13 -13.40
N ASP A 2 46.62 -18.28 -14.39
CA ASP A 2 47.00 -16.86 -14.40
C ASP A 2 46.37 -16.03 -13.30
N ARG A 3 47.20 -15.27 -12.57
CA ARG A 3 46.80 -14.29 -11.54
C ARG A 3 45.73 -13.32 -12.06
N VAL A 4 45.84 -12.93 -13.34
CA VAL A 4 44.89 -12.08 -14.06
C VAL A 4 43.47 -12.66 -14.07
N LYS A 5 43.33 -13.98 -14.17
CA LYS A 5 42.02 -14.66 -14.18
C LYS A 5 41.39 -14.66 -12.79
N ILE A 6 42.21 -14.79 -11.74
CA ILE A 6 41.78 -14.76 -10.33
C ILE A 6 41.33 -13.35 -9.94
N ASP A 7 42.06 -12.31 -10.35
CA ASP A 7 41.66 -10.92 -10.08
C ASP A 7 40.37 -10.51 -10.80
N LYS A 8 40.15 -11.00 -12.03
CA LYS A 8 38.89 -10.80 -12.77
C LYS A 8 37.70 -11.51 -12.13
N LEU A 9 37.91 -12.69 -11.55
CA LEU A 9 36.89 -13.43 -10.80
C LEU A 9 36.53 -12.69 -9.52
N LYS A 10 37.54 -12.32 -8.72
CA LYS A 10 37.36 -11.56 -7.47
C LYS A 10 36.63 -10.22 -7.69
N ASN A 11 36.96 -9.49 -8.76
CA ASN A 11 36.29 -8.21 -9.06
C ASN A 11 34.81 -8.40 -9.45
N ARG A 12 34.48 -9.47 -10.19
CA ARG A 12 33.08 -9.83 -10.49
C ARG A 12 32.28 -10.20 -9.25
N ASP A 13 32.89 -10.91 -8.31
CA ASP A 13 32.22 -11.26 -7.06
C ASP A 13 31.96 -10.03 -6.19
N ILE A 14 32.92 -9.12 -6.09
CA ILE A 14 32.79 -7.86 -5.34
C ILE A 14 31.69 -6.97 -5.96
N THR A 15 31.63 -6.86 -7.28
CA THR A 15 30.59 -6.07 -7.98
C THR A 15 29.20 -6.68 -7.83
N ALA A 16 29.08 -8.01 -7.87
CA ALA A 16 27.81 -8.70 -7.61
C ALA A 16 27.33 -8.49 -6.15
N LEU A 17 28.24 -8.55 -5.18
CA LEU A 17 27.92 -8.28 -3.77
C LEU A 17 27.49 -6.82 -3.56
N LEU A 18 28.21 -5.85 -4.14
CA LEU A 18 27.85 -4.43 -4.06
C LEU A 18 26.47 -4.15 -4.65
N SER A 19 26.16 -4.74 -5.81
CA SER A 19 24.83 -4.66 -6.42
C SER A 19 23.76 -5.21 -5.48
N LYS A 20 23.97 -6.39 -4.90
CA LYS A 20 23.04 -7.02 -3.96
C LYS A 20 22.82 -6.18 -2.68
N TYR A 21 23.88 -5.55 -2.16
CA TYR A 21 23.79 -4.64 -1.01
C TYR A 21 23.03 -3.35 -1.35
N ALA A 22 23.24 -2.79 -2.54
CA ALA A 22 22.52 -1.60 -3.02
C ALA A 22 21.02 -1.89 -3.16
N MET A 23 20.65 -3.01 -3.78
CA MET A 23 19.26 -3.48 -3.90
C MET A 23 18.60 -3.62 -2.52
N LYS A 24 19.28 -4.29 -1.58
CA LYS A 24 18.77 -4.48 -0.21
C LYS A 24 18.59 -3.16 0.56
N LYS A 25 19.46 -2.17 0.33
CA LYS A 25 19.34 -0.84 0.93
C LYS A 25 18.13 -0.09 0.35
N GLN A 26 17.92 -0.19 -0.96
CA GLN A 26 16.77 0.41 -1.65
C GLN A 26 15.45 -0.23 -1.22
N ASP A 27 15.40 -1.55 -1.05
CA ASP A 27 14.22 -2.25 -0.55
C ASP A 27 13.88 -1.84 0.88
N LYS A 28 14.88 -1.67 1.76
CA LYS A 28 14.68 -1.16 3.12
C LYS A 28 14.11 0.26 3.14
N GLN A 29 14.61 1.16 2.28
CA GLN A 29 14.07 2.53 2.16
C GLN A 29 12.63 2.53 1.63
N THR A 30 12.33 1.63 0.70
CA THR A 30 10.99 1.45 0.15
C THR A 30 10.04 0.97 1.25
N LEU A 31 10.41 -0.05 2.02
CA LEU A 31 9.63 -0.53 3.18
C LEU A 31 9.39 0.57 4.23
N ALA A 32 10.41 1.38 4.54
CA ALA A 32 10.26 2.50 5.48
C ALA A 32 9.26 3.54 4.95
N SER A 33 9.31 3.84 3.65
CA SER A 33 8.35 4.72 2.99
C SER A 33 6.92 4.15 3.01
N LEU A 34 6.77 2.84 2.77
CA LEU A 34 5.46 2.18 2.88
C LEU A 34 4.91 2.28 4.30
N LYS A 35 5.74 2.05 5.33
CA LYS A 35 5.31 2.14 6.74
C LYS A 35 4.93 3.56 7.14
N GLN A 36 5.67 4.56 6.66
CA GLN A 36 5.30 5.97 6.85
C GLN A 36 4.00 6.32 6.12
N LEU A 37 3.79 5.81 4.91
CA LEU A 37 2.55 6.00 4.16
C LEU A 37 1.36 5.40 4.93
N ASP A 38 1.49 4.18 5.43
CA ASP A 38 0.45 3.49 6.21
C ASP A 38 0.06 4.31 7.46
N ASN A 39 1.05 4.76 8.23
CA ASN A 39 0.80 5.58 9.42
C ASN A 39 0.19 6.95 9.08
N ARG A 40 0.66 7.60 8.01
CA ARG A 40 0.09 8.87 7.54
C ARG A 40 -1.33 8.70 7.01
N ALA A 41 -1.64 7.57 6.38
CA ALA A 41 -2.98 7.29 5.87
C ALA A 41 -3.99 7.05 7.00
N VAL A 42 -3.57 6.38 8.09
CA VAL A 42 -4.37 6.28 9.33
C VAL A 42 -4.65 7.67 9.90
N LEU A 43 -3.62 8.52 10.02
CA LEU A 43 -3.77 9.91 10.46
C LEU A 43 -4.72 10.69 9.55
N GLY A 44 -4.61 10.54 8.23
CA GLY A 44 -5.50 11.14 7.25
C GLY A 44 -6.94 10.68 7.41
N PHE A 45 -7.16 9.39 7.67
CA PHE A 45 -8.49 8.82 7.90
C PHE A 45 -9.16 9.45 9.13
N PHE A 46 -8.43 9.57 10.25
CA PHE A 46 -8.93 10.24 11.44
C PHE A 46 -9.15 11.74 11.22
N ALA A 47 -8.24 12.43 10.51
CA ALA A 47 -8.39 13.84 10.20
C ALA A 47 -9.64 14.11 9.35
N ILE A 48 -9.91 13.27 8.34
CA ILE A 48 -11.14 13.32 7.54
C ILE A 48 -12.37 13.15 8.45
N ALA A 49 -12.38 12.13 9.30
CA ALA A 49 -13.48 11.89 10.24
C ALA A 49 -13.69 13.07 11.20
N LEU A 50 -12.62 13.68 11.70
CA LEU A 50 -12.66 14.82 12.62
C LEU A 50 -13.24 16.07 11.94
N ILE A 51 -12.75 16.42 10.75
CA ILE A 51 -13.24 17.56 9.96
C ILE A 51 -14.73 17.36 9.64
N LEU A 52 -15.12 16.15 9.24
CA LEU A 52 -16.52 15.83 8.94
C LEU A 52 -17.41 15.87 10.18
N GLY A 53 -16.93 15.39 11.33
CA GLY A 53 -17.62 15.49 12.61
C GLY A 53 -17.85 16.95 13.04
N MET A 54 -16.87 17.82 12.80
CA MET A 54 -16.98 19.25 13.09
C MET A 54 -17.98 19.99 12.20
N ILE A 55 -18.10 19.61 10.92
CA ILE A 55 -19.03 20.28 9.98
C ILE A 55 -20.46 19.72 10.11
N GLY A 56 -20.65 18.49 10.58
CA GLY A 56 -21.87 18.04 11.28
C GLY A 56 -23.21 18.11 10.54
N GLY A 57 -23.23 18.14 9.20
CA GLY A 57 -24.48 18.21 8.42
C GLY A 57 -25.01 16.85 7.94
N LYS A 58 -26.34 16.63 7.94
CA LYS A 58 -27.00 15.40 7.42
C LYS A 58 -26.61 15.02 5.97
N LYS A 59 -26.25 16.00 5.14
CA LYS A 59 -25.75 15.77 3.76
C LYS A 59 -24.33 15.19 3.74
N LEU A 60 -23.51 15.50 4.74
CA LEU A 60 -22.13 15.04 4.81
C LEU A 60 -22.03 13.55 5.12
N ALA A 61 -22.96 12.99 5.91
CA ALA A 61 -23.01 11.55 6.17
C ALA A 61 -23.09 10.71 4.86
N ARG A 62 -23.83 11.21 3.87
CA ARG A 62 -23.87 10.60 2.53
C ARG A 62 -22.54 10.74 1.78
N SER A 63 -21.89 11.90 1.88
CA SER A 63 -20.57 12.11 1.29
C SER A 63 -19.50 11.23 1.94
N VAL A 64 -19.53 11.00 3.26
CA VAL A 64 -18.58 10.11 3.97
C VAL A 64 -18.66 8.69 3.44
N LEU A 65 -19.88 8.18 3.25
CA LEU A 65 -20.13 6.84 2.71
C LEU A 65 -19.47 6.63 1.34
N VAL A 66 -19.32 7.69 0.54
CA VAL A 66 -18.63 7.65 -0.76
C VAL A 66 -17.14 7.98 -0.62
N LEU A 67 -16.77 8.93 0.26
CA LEU A 67 -15.39 9.37 0.45
C LEU A 67 -14.49 8.26 0.99
N TRP A 68 -14.98 7.46 1.93
CA TRP A 68 -14.19 6.38 2.54
C TRP A 68 -13.78 5.25 1.59
N PRO A 69 -14.68 4.67 0.77
CA PRO A 69 -14.27 3.70 -0.23
C PRO A 69 -13.39 4.35 -1.31
N LEU A 70 -13.67 5.59 -1.72
CA LEU A 70 -12.83 6.30 -2.68
C LEU A 70 -11.40 6.50 -2.15
N TYR A 71 -11.26 6.94 -0.90
CA TYR A 71 -9.97 7.09 -0.22
C TYR A 71 -9.23 5.76 -0.11
N SER A 72 -9.96 4.69 0.23
CA SER A 72 -9.40 3.34 0.34
C SER A 72 -8.86 2.82 -1.00
N VAL A 73 -9.59 3.06 -2.10
CA VAL A 73 -9.13 2.71 -3.45
C VAL A 73 -7.86 3.48 -3.82
N ILE A 74 -7.84 4.79 -3.60
CA ILE A 74 -6.65 5.63 -3.88
C ILE A 74 -5.45 5.14 -3.06
N TYR A 75 -5.66 4.83 -1.78
CA TYR A 75 -4.61 4.28 -0.92
C TYR A 75 -4.06 2.97 -1.46
N ILE A 76 -4.92 2.01 -1.82
CA ILE A 76 -4.51 0.72 -2.37
C ILE A 76 -3.71 0.90 -3.67
N VAL A 77 -4.12 1.81 -4.55
CA VAL A 77 -3.39 2.08 -5.81
C VAL A 77 -2.01 2.67 -5.51
N MET A 78 -1.89 3.64 -4.60
CA MET A 78 -0.60 4.18 -4.19
C MET A 78 0.29 3.12 -3.53
N PHE A 79 -0.29 2.32 -2.62
CA PHE A 79 0.41 1.24 -1.93
C PHE A 79 0.94 0.20 -2.93
N ARG A 80 0.12 -0.19 -3.91
CA ARG A 80 0.56 -1.07 -5.00
C ARG A 80 1.67 -0.43 -5.83
N LYS A 81 1.54 0.83 -6.24
CA LYS A 81 2.61 1.52 -7.00
C LYS A 81 3.93 1.59 -6.22
N LEU A 82 3.89 1.83 -4.92
CA LEU A 82 5.10 1.80 -4.07
C LEU A 82 5.63 0.38 -3.91
N SER A 83 4.76 -0.61 -3.69
CA SER A 83 5.14 -2.02 -3.57
C SER A 83 5.78 -2.57 -4.85
N GLN A 84 5.36 -2.09 -6.03
CA GLN A 84 5.97 -2.45 -7.31
C GLN A 84 7.42 -1.95 -7.47
N ARG A 85 7.88 -1.01 -6.64
CA ARG A 85 9.27 -0.53 -6.66
C ARG A 85 10.23 -1.43 -5.86
N LEU A 86 9.73 -2.40 -5.11
CA LEU A 86 10.58 -3.39 -4.45
C LEU A 86 11.21 -4.31 -5.49
N HIS A 87 12.52 -4.48 -5.41
CA HIS A 87 13.29 -5.28 -6.35
C HIS A 87 13.31 -6.76 -5.95
N ASP A 88 13.22 -7.04 -4.66
CA ASP A 88 13.10 -8.40 -4.12
C ASP A 88 11.66 -8.95 -4.27
N SER A 89 11.51 -9.99 -5.09
CA SER A 89 10.24 -10.65 -5.38
C SER A 89 9.61 -11.33 -4.16
N GLY A 90 10.43 -11.80 -3.21
CA GLY A 90 9.98 -12.40 -1.95
C GLY A 90 9.41 -11.34 -1.01
N LEU A 91 10.11 -10.21 -0.85
CA LEU A 91 9.59 -9.07 -0.08
C LEU A 91 8.34 -8.49 -0.74
N ARG A 92 8.33 -8.37 -2.07
CA ARG A 92 7.16 -7.87 -2.82
C ARG A 92 5.93 -8.74 -2.61
N GLY A 93 6.10 -10.07 -2.57
CA GLY A 93 5.04 -11.02 -2.22
C GLY A 93 4.51 -10.82 -0.81
N LEU A 94 5.41 -10.70 0.18
CA LEU A 94 5.04 -10.50 1.58
C LEU A 94 4.30 -9.18 1.83
N VAL A 95 4.74 -8.11 1.15
CA VAL A 95 4.12 -6.78 1.19
C VAL A 95 2.76 -6.78 0.48
N ASN A 96 2.65 -7.43 -0.69
CA ASN A 96 1.36 -7.54 -1.41
C ASN A 96 0.33 -8.36 -0.63
N PHE A 97 0.76 -9.33 0.16
CA PHE A 97 -0.13 -10.11 1.02
C PHE A 97 -0.71 -9.27 2.17
N GLY A 98 -0.21 -8.06 2.38
CA GLY A 98 -0.76 -7.11 3.36
C GLY A 98 -0.53 -7.50 4.82
N ASN A 99 0.19 -8.59 5.10
CA ASN A 99 0.31 -9.15 6.45
C ASN A 99 1.06 -8.24 7.44
N SER A 100 1.86 -7.28 6.95
CA SER A 100 2.58 -6.31 7.78
C SER A 100 1.92 -4.93 7.84
N TYR A 101 0.80 -4.69 7.15
CA TYR A 101 0.21 -3.36 6.97
C TYR A 101 -1.28 -3.35 7.34
N PRO A 102 -1.63 -3.02 8.60
CA PRO A 102 -3.00 -3.12 9.10
C PRO A 102 -3.98 -2.18 8.40
N PHE A 103 -3.53 -0.99 7.96
CA PHE A 103 -4.43 -0.07 7.26
C PHE A 103 -4.73 -0.52 5.82
N TYR A 104 -3.80 -1.23 5.17
CA TYR A 104 -4.07 -1.90 3.91
C TYR A 104 -5.17 -2.97 4.03
N GLN A 105 -5.13 -3.78 5.10
CA GLN A 105 -6.20 -4.75 5.40
C GLN A 105 -7.53 -4.04 5.70
N PHE A 106 -7.48 -2.96 6.47
CA PHE A 106 -8.67 -2.15 6.76
C PHE A 106 -9.30 -1.57 5.48
N CYS A 107 -8.50 -1.05 4.54
CA CYS A 107 -9.02 -0.57 3.25
C CYS A 107 -9.73 -1.67 2.45
N TRP A 108 -9.24 -2.91 2.50
CA TRP A 108 -9.94 -4.05 1.88
C TRP A 108 -11.29 -4.32 2.54
N VAL A 109 -11.37 -4.28 3.88
CA VAL A 109 -12.63 -4.42 4.61
C VAL A 109 -13.61 -3.31 4.22
N VAL A 110 -13.15 -2.06 4.13
CA VAL A 110 -13.97 -0.91 3.70
C VAL A 110 -14.51 -1.12 2.28
N ILE A 111 -13.69 -1.64 1.35
CA ILE A 111 -14.14 -1.95 -0.02
C ILE A 111 -15.19 -3.06 -0.03
N ILE A 112 -14.98 -4.13 0.74
CA ILE A 112 -15.96 -5.23 0.85
C ILE A 112 -17.29 -4.70 1.38
N PHE A 113 -17.26 -3.88 2.43
CA PHE A 113 -18.45 -3.22 2.95
C PHE A 113 -19.11 -2.32 1.90
N ALA A 114 -18.33 -1.52 1.17
CA ALA A 114 -18.86 -0.66 0.12
C ALA A 114 -19.52 -1.47 -1.01
N MET A 115 -18.92 -2.58 -1.43
CA MET A 115 -19.53 -3.50 -2.40
C MET A 115 -20.83 -4.11 -1.89
N PHE A 116 -20.88 -4.49 -0.60
CA PHE A 116 -22.10 -5.01 0.02
C PHE A 116 -23.23 -3.98 0.04
N PHE A 117 -22.94 -2.73 0.41
CA PHE A 117 -23.91 -1.63 0.35
C PHE A 117 -24.38 -1.35 -1.07
N LEU A 118 -23.47 -1.37 -2.05
CA LEU A 118 -23.82 -1.17 -3.46
C LEU A 118 -24.74 -2.29 -3.95
N PHE A 119 -24.46 -3.55 -3.59
CA PHE A 119 -25.29 -4.69 -3.92
C PHE A 119 -26.71 -4.58 -3.31
N LEU A 120 -26.81 -4.22 -2.03
CA LEU A 120 -28.11 -3.98 -1.38
C LEU A 120 -28.89 -2.86 -2.07
N PHE A 121 -28.22 -1.76 -2.43
CA PHE A 121 -28.83 -0.66 -3.15
C PHE A 121 -29.36 -1.11 -4.53
N LEU A 122 -28.60 -1.95 -5.23
CA LEU A 122 -28.97 -2.50 -6.54
C LEU A 122 -30.19 -3.42 -6.44
N ILE A 123 -30.24 -4.29 -5.42
CA ILE A 123 -31.42 -5.13 -5.13
C ILE A 123 -32.65 -4.27 -4.86
N HIS A 124 -32.51 -3.23 -4.02
CA HIS A 124 -33.63 -2.34 -3.73
C HIS A 124 -34.13 -1.64 -5.00
N LEU A 125 -33.24 -1.19 -5.88
CA LEU A 125 -33.61 -0.55 -7.14
C LEU A 125 -34.37 -1.49 -8.08
N ILE A 126 -34.00 -2.79 -8.11
CA ILE A 126 -34.68 -3.81 -8.94
C ILE A 126 -36.07 -4.16 -8.41
N MET A 127 -36.25 -4.11 -7.08
CA MET A 127 -37.53 -4.41 -6.41
C MET A 127 -38.53 -3.24 -6.43
N LEU A 128 -38.10 -2.04 -6.88
CA LEU A 128 -38.91 -0.83 -6.98
C LEU A 128 -39.55 -0.74 -8.37
#